data_AF-A0A9D1N801-F1
#
_entry.id   AF-A0A9D1N801-F1
#
_cell.length_a   1.000
_cell.length_b   1.000
_cell.length_c   1.000
_cell.angle_alpha   90.00
_cell.angle_beta   90.00
_cell.angle_gamma   90.00
#
_symmetry.space_group_name_H-M   'P 1'
#
loop_
_entity.id
_entity.type
_entity.pdbx_description
1 polymer ?
#
loop_
_entity_poly.entity_id
_entity_poly.type
_entity_poly.pdbx_seq_one_letter_code
_entity_poly.pdbx_strand_id
1 'polypeptide(L)' 'MAVEEELYLDDMVGRYEKQIIQDVLKECGTVTAAARVLHVDKSTISRKMKKYGIKI' A
#
# COMPACT_ATOMS: atom_id res chain seq x y z
N MET A 1 -12.49 12.62 -26.53
CA MET A 1 -11.04 12.35 -26.45
C MET A 1 -10.83 11.52 -25.19
N ALA A 2 -10.43 10.27 -25.35
CA ALA A 2 -9.95 9.48 -24.21
C ALA A 2 -8.65 10.13 -23.75
N VAL A 3 -8.63 10.59 -22.50
CA VAL A 3 -7.40 11.06 -21.87
C VAL A 3 -6.62 9.79 -21.57
N GLU A 4 -5.71 9.41 -22.46
CA GLU A 4 -4.67 8.45 -22.13
C GLU A 4 -3.74 9.19 -21.15
N GLU A 5 -4.12 9.21 -19.87
CA GLU A 5 -3.16 9.47 -18.80
C GLU A 5 -2.04 8.44 -19.01
N GLU A 6 -0.81 8.89 -19.19
CA GLU A 6 0.36 8.01 -19.15
C GLU A 6 0.42 7.37 -17.76
N LEU A 7 -0.34 6.29 -17.58
CA LEU A 7 -0.36 5.49 -16.37
C LEU A 7 0.83 4.57 -16.45
N TYR A 8 1.94 4.99 -15.85
CA TYR A 8 3.12 4.17 -15.72
C TYR A 8 2.79 2.92 -14.89
N LEU A 9 3.42 1.80 -15.22
CA LEU A 9 3.22 0.54 -14.50
C LEU A 9 3.46 0.72 -12.99
N ASP A 10 4.43 1.56 -12.62
CA ASP A 10 4.73 1.84 -11.22
C ASP A 10 3.58 2.56 -10.49
N ASP A 11 2.82 3.41 -11.17
CA ASP A 11 1.66 4.09 -10.60
C ASP A 11 0.51 3.12 -10.38
N MET A 12 0.25 2.24 -11.36
CA MET A 12 -0.80 1.22 -11.24
C MET A 12 -0.48 0.23 -10.13
N VAL A 13 0.76 -0.27 -10.09
CA VAL A 13 1.22 -1.18 -9.03
C VAL A 13 1.19 -0.46 -7.68
N GLY A 14 1.60 0.80 -7.62
CA GLY A 14 1.57 1.61 -6.40
C GLY A 14 0.16 1.82 -5.85
N ARG A 15 -0.82 2.09 -6.72
CA ARG A 15 -2.24 2.21 -6.34
C ARG A 15 -2.78 0.90 -5.79
N TYR A 16 -2.49 -0.22 -6.46
CA TYR A 16 -2.96 -1.54 -6.04
C TYR A 16 -2.31 -1.98 -4.72
N GLU A 17 -1.01 -1.75 -4.59
CA GLU A 17 -0.26 -2.05 -3.37
C GLU A 17 -0.74 -1.21 -2.19
N LYS A 18 -1.05 0.09 -2.42
CA LYS A 18 -1.67 0.95 -1.42
C LYS A 18 -2.99 0.36 -0.92
N GLN A 19 -3.85 -0.11 -1.83
CA GLN A 19 -5.16 -0.66 -1.49
C GLN A 19 -5.03 -1.91 -0.62
N ILE A 20 -4.18 -2.86 -1.03
CA ILE A 20 -3.90 -4.08 -0.25
C ILE A 20 -3.40 -3.73 1.17
N ILE A 21 -2.43 -2.82 1.27
CA ILE A 21 -1.88 -2.42 2.58
C ILE A 21 -2.97 -1.77 3.43
N GLN A 22 -3.83 -0.93 2.87
CA GLN A 22 -4.94 -0.30 3.60
C GLN A 22 -5.96 -1.31 4.10
N ASP A 23 -6.35 -2.27 3.28
CA ASP A 23 -7.35 -3.27 3.63
C ASP A 23 -6.83 -4.20 4.74
N VAL A 24 -5.60 -4.70 4.58
CA VAL A 24 -4.96 -5.52 5.62
C VAL A 24 -4.74 -4.74 6.92
N LEU A 25 -4.37 -3.46 6.85
CA LEU A 25 -4.22 -2.63 8.05
C LEU A 25 -5.56 -2.40 8.76
N LYS A 26 -6.67 -2.23 8.02
CA LYS A 26 -8.01 -2.12 8.60
C LYS A 26 -8.44 -3.42 9.27
N GLU A 27 -8.16 -4.57 8.66
CA GLU A 27 -8.49 -5.88 9.23
C GLU A 27 -7.65 -6.20 10.47
N CYS A 28 -6.34 -5.91 10.42
CA CYS A 28 -5.40 -6.27 11.48
C CYS A 28 -5.32 -5.24 12.61
N GLY A 29 -5.73 -3.99 12.37
CA GLY A 29 -5.66 -2.86 13.30
C GLY A 29 -4.25 -2.36 13.64
N THR A 30 -3.19 -3.13 13.34
CA THR A 30 -1.80 -2.76 13.66
C THR A 30 -0.83 -3.06 12.53
N VAL A 31 0.19 -2.22 12.41
CA VAL A 31 1.28 -2.35 11.41
C VAL A 31 2.03 -3.67 11.57
N THR A 32 2.24 -4.13 12.80
CA THR A 32 2.97 -5.38 13.08
C THR A 32 2.19 -6.61 12.61
N ALA A 33 0.86 -6.63 12.81
CA ALA A 33 0.02 -7.72 12.35
C ALA A 33 -0.09 -7.71 10.81
N ALA A 34 -0.28 -6.54 10.20
CA ALA A 34 -0.29 -6.43 8.74
C ALA A 34 1.03 -6.88 8.09
N ALA A 35 2.17 -6.53 8.69
CA ALA A 35 3.49 -6.98 8.24
C ALA A 35 3.63 -8.51 8.26
N ARG A 36 3.08 -9.18 9.28
CA ARG A 36 3.06 -10.64 9.37
C ARG A 36 2.17 -11.27 8.30
N VAL A 37 0.97 -10.72 8.07
CA VAL A 37 0.04 -11.22 7.05
C VAL A 37 0.60 -11.07 5.65
N LEU A 38 1.21 -9.92 5.36
CA LEU A 38 1.80 -9.62 4.06
C LEU A 38 3.21 -10.21 3.88
N HIS A 39 3.75 -10.93 4.88
CA HIS A 39 5.10 -11.49 4.86
C HIS A 39 6.20 -10.49 4.46
N VAL A 40 6.10 -9.26 4.99
CA VAL A 40 7.07 -8.19 4.75
C VAL A 40 7.55 -7.61 6.06
N ASP A 41 8.74 -7.01 6.05
CA ASP A 41 9.23 -6.31 7.22
C ASP A 41 8.34 -5.13 7.61
N LYS A 42 8.26 -4.89 8.92
CA LYS A 42 7.58 -3.71 9.49
C LYS A 42 8.14 -2.40 8.88
N SER A 43 9.43 -2.36 8.58
CA SER A 43 10.10 -1.21 7.94
C SER A 43 9.62 -0.99 6.50
N THR A 44 9.27 -2.06 5.78
CA THR A 44 8.72 -1.99 4.42
C THR A 44 7.29 -1.46 4.43
N ILE A 45 6.42 -1.95 5.32
CA ILE A 45 5.09 -1.36 5.51
C ILE A 45 5.20 0.10 5.92
N SER A 46 6.06 0.44 6.90
CA SER A 46 6.23 1.82 7.37
C SER A 46 6.69 2.77 6.26
N ARG A 47 7.63 2.33 5.40
CA ARG A 47 8.08 3.10 4.23
C ARG A 47 6.97 3.26 3.20
N LYS A 48 6.21 2.20 2.91
CA LYS A 48 5.10 2.22 1.96
C LYS A 48 3.92 3.05 2.46
N MET A 49 3.61 3.02 3.76
CA MET A 49 2.61 3.90 4.38
C MET A 49 2.98 5.37 4.22
N LYS A 50 4.26 5.73 4.44
CA LYS A 50 4.76 7.10 4.18
C LYS A 50 4.67 7.46 2.70
N LYS A 51 5.11 6.56 1.80
CA LYS A 51 5.08 6.77 0.34
C LYS A 51 3.65 7.00 -0.17
N TYR A 52 2.69 6.22 0.32
CA TYR A 52 1.31 6.23 -0.14
C TYR A 52 0.37 7.14 0.67
N GLY A 53 0.89 7.78 1.74
CA GLY A 53 0.12 8.65 2.63
C GLY A 53 -0.93 7.92 3.45
N ILE A 54 -0.71 6.64 3.78
CA ILE A 54 -1.64 5.84 4.58
C ILE A 54 -1.48 6.23 6.05
N LYS A 55 -2.55 6.75 6.65
CA LYS A 55 -2.66 7.02 8.09
C LYS A 55 -3.52 5.94 8.73
N ILE A 56 -3.11 5.47 9.91
CA ILE A 56 -3.84 4.53 10.75
C ILE A 56 -4.25 5.22 12.04
#